data_AF-A0A7C5HKC0-F1
#
_entry.id   AF-A0A7C5HKC0-F1
#
_cell.length_a   1.000
_cell.length_b   1.000
_cell.length_c   1.000
_cell.angle_alpha   90.00
_cell.angle_beta   90.00
_cell.angle_gamma   90.00
#
_symmetry.space_group_name_H-M   'P 1'
#
loop_
_entity.id
_entity.type
_entity.pdbx_description
1 polymer ?
#
loop_
_entity_poly.entity_id
_entity_poly.type
_entity_poly.pdbx_seq_one_letter_code
_entity_poly.pdbx_strand_id
1 'polypeptide(L)'
;MQLRAIHVIRFGVLENVHVRGLSTGLNVLYGPNEFGKTSLLEFVRRILFGFPDRRARFSQYMPTGVDRNAGRLTCELRNGTVIDVFRSTGRGNGPLTVTTSSGASLSEDEFKALLGYASGDLYRNVFSLGLSELFETDVTSVPEIRDRLYGAGLGGVWPAALRGHFEKRADELFTKGGRTQVMKQLADEIVQRTRSVEQEHQRLAGYDARKGERDSLKATAEDLVTALRRARAELRAREAQEQLYAVVHDMRAAEQELTAMGKVREVTDETIAELHERQLSLREL
;
A
#
# COMPACT_ATOMS: atom_id res chain seq x y z
N MET A 1 -22.54 33.97 -0.79
CA MET A 1 -22.41 34.81 -1.99
C MET A 1 -23.58 35.77 -2.01
N GLN A 2 -23.36 37.03 -2.36
CA GLN A 2 -24.40 38.06 -2.44
C GLN A 2 -24.37 38.73 -3.80
N LEU A 3 -25.53 38.93 -4.43
CA LEU A 3 -25.66 39.58 -5.73
C LEU A 3 -25.59 41.11 -5.60
N ARG A 4 -24.75 41.77 -6.42
CA ARG A 4 -24.50 43.22 -6.41
C ARG A 4 -24.95 43.93 -7.69
N ALA A 5 -24.79 43.26 -8.83
CA ALA A 5 -25.25 43.79 -10.12
C ALA A 5 -25.66 42.68 -11.08
N ILE A 6 -26.56 43.01 -11.99
CA ILE A 6 -27.03 42.14 -13.07
C ILE A 6 -26.83 42.90 -14.38
N HIS A 7 -26.08 42.30 -15.30
CA HIS A 7 -25.91 42.83 -16.65
C HIS A 7 -26.39 41.80 -17.66
N VAL A 8 -27.56 42.06 -18.23
CA VAL A 8 -28.13 41.27 -19.32
C VAL A 8 -27.62 41.83 -20.63
N ILE A 9 -26.75 41.10 -21.32
CA ILE A 9 -26.37 41.47 -22.68
C ILE A 9 -27.55 41.14 -23.59
N ARG A 10 -28.07 39.92 -23.50
CA ARG A 10 -29.26 39.47 -24.21
C ARG A 10 -29.89 38.25 -23.52
N PHE A 11 -31.21 38.29 -23.30
CA PHE A 11 -31.98 37.19 -22.73
C PHE A 11 -33.48 37.29 -23.05
N GLY A 12 -33.99 36.47 -23.97
CA GLY A 12 -35.37 36.58 -24.44
C GLY A 12 -35.68 37.98 -24.98
N VAL A 13 -36.65 38.67 -24.36
CA VAL A 13 -37.00 40.07 -24.70
C VAL A 13 -36.10 41.13 -24.07
N LEU A 14 -35.22 40.73 -23.13
CA LEU A 14 -34.30 41.64 -22.45
C LEU A 14 -33.03 41.81 -23.28
N GLU A 15 -32.67 43.05 -23.58
CA GLU A 15 -31.44 43.38 -24.29
C GLU A 15 -30.76 44.59 -23.64
N ASN A 16 -29.46 44.48 -23.39
CA ASN A 16 -28.61 45.51 -22.77
C ASN A 16 -29.20 46.12 -21.48
N VAL A 17 -29.72 45.28 -20.58
CA VAL A 17 -30.31 45.71 -19.30
C VAL A 17 -29.26 45.68 -18.20
N HIS A 18 -29.15 46.77 -17.44
CA HIS A 18 -28.22 46.90 -16.31
C HIS A 18 -28.99 47.19 -15.03
N VAL A 19 -28.91 46.28 -14.06
CA VAL A 19 -29.36 46.49 -12.69
C VAL A 19 -28.14 46.68 -11.82
N ARG A 20 -28.02 47.86 -11.21
CA ARG A 20 -26.89 48.26 -10.34
C ARG A 20 -27.40 48.65 -8.97
N GLY A 21 -26.50 48.63 -7.98
CA GLY A 21 -26.81 49.11 -6.63
C GLY A 21 -27.61 48.13 -5.78
N LEU A 22 -27.54 46.82 -6.06
CA LEU A 22 -28.17 45.83 -5.18
C LEU A 22 -27.43 45.78 -3.83
N SER A 23 -28.16 46.04 -2.75
CA SER A 23 -27.62 46.13 -1.40
C SER A 23 -27.80 44.83 -0.63
N THR A 24 -27.22 44.77 0.57
CA THR A 24 -27.55 43.74 1.57
C THR A 24 -29.00 43.86 2.00
N GLY A 25 -29.66 42.73 2.20
CA GLY A 25 -31.05 42.67 2.66
C GLY A 25 -32.07 42.69 1.52
N LEU A 26 -33.21 43.32 1.78
CA LEU A 26 -34.35 43.33 0.87
C LEU A 26 -34.13 44.33 -0.28
N ASN A 27 -34.16 43.84 -1.51
CA ASN A 27 -34.15 44.65 -2.72
C ASN A 27 -35.49 44.46 -3.43
N VAL A 28 -36.19 45.56 -3.75
CA VAL A 28 -37.51 45.51 -4.40
C VAL A 28 -37.41 45.99 -5.84
N LEU A 29 -37.69 45.11 -6.79
CA LEU A 29 -37.80 45.45 -8.20
C LEU A 29 -39.29 45.60 -8.55
N TYR A 30 -39.72 46.80 -8.89
CA TYR A 30 -41.11 47.11 -9.24
C TYR A 30 -41.21 47.68 -10.66
N GLY A 31 -42.41 47.60 -11.24
CA GLY A 31 -42.67 48.04 -12.61
C GLY A 31 -44.01 47.48 -13.12
N PRO A 32 -44.45 47.85 -14.33
CA PRO A 32 -45.63 47.28 -14.95
C PRO A 32 -45.52 45.74 -15.11
N ASN A 33 -46.66 45.10 -15.36
CA ASN A 33 -46.65 43.72 -15.87
C ASN A 33 -45.88 43.67 -17.19
N GLU A 34 -45.29 42.52 -17.51
CA GLU A 34 -44.52 42.29 -18.75
C GLU A 34 -43.24 43.13 -18.91
N PHE A 35 -42.88 43.95 -17.92
CA PHE A 35 -41.59 44.66 -17.88
C PHE A 35 -40.36 43.72 -17.71
N GLY A 36 -40.56 42.41 -17.81
CA GLY A 36 -39.49 41.42 -17.78
C GLY A 36 -38.96 41.06 -16.38
N LYS A 37 -39.72 41.31 -15.31
CA LYS A 37 -39.34 40.93 -13.93
C LYS A 37 -39.12 39.42 -13.79
N THR A 38 -40.06 38.60 -14.27
CA THR A 38 -39.92 37.14 -14.29
C THR A 38 -38.77 36.71 -15.21
N SER A 39 -38.60 37.38 -16.36
CA SER A 39 -37.49 37.15 -17.27
C SER A 39 -36.13 37.45 -16.64
N LEU A 40 -36.04 38.48 -15.79
CA LEU A 40 -34.82 38.85 -15.08
C LEU A 40 -34.49 37.83 -13.98
N LEU A 41 -35.49 37.34 -13.25
CA LEU A 41 -35.30 36.24 -12.29
C LEU A 41 -34.79 34.98 -12.98
N GLU A 42 -35.41 34.62 -14.11
CA GLU A 42 -34.97 33.46 -14.88
C GLU A 42 -33.56 33.66 -15.46
N PHE A 43 -33.23 34.87 -15.93
CA PHE A 43 -31.86 35.20 -16.35
C PHE A 43 -30.83 34.90 -15.24
N VAL A 44 -31.09 35.34 -14.01
CA VAL A 44 -30.20 35.06 -12.87
C VAL A 44 -30.03 33.55 -12.69
N ARG A 45 -31.12 32.77 -12.74
CA ARG A 45 -31.07 31.30 -12.66
C ARG A 45 -30.20 30.70 -13.76
N ARG A 46 -30.34 31.18 -15.00
CA ARG A 46 -29.59 30.68 -16.16
C ARG A 46 -28.10 30.98 -16.09
N ILE A 47 -27.70 32.14 -15.57
CA ILE A 47 -26.28 32.44 -15.37
C ILE A 47 -25.67 31.55 -14.28
N LEU A 48 -26.39 31.34 -13.17
CA LEU A 48 -25.89 30.53 -12.05
C LEU A 48 -25.81 29.03 -12.40
N PHE A 49 -26.88 28.46 -12.95
CA PHE A 49 -27.01 26.99 -13.10
C PHE A 49 -26.92 26.50 -14.54
N GLY A 50 -26.92 27.42 -15.50
CA GLY A 50 -26.79 27.11 -16.91
C GLY A 50 -28.10 27.16 -17.69
N PHE A 51 -27.95 27.09 -19.01
CA PHE A 51 -29.06 27.05 -19.95
C PHE A 51 -29.56 25.60 -20.10
N PRO A 52 -30.87 25.40 -20.22
CA PRO A 52 -31.43 24.07 -20.32
C PRO A 52 -31.15 23.49 -21.71
N ASP A 53 -31.09 22.16 -21.81
CA ASP A 53 -31.00 21.52 -23.11
C ASP A 53 -32.26 21.83 -23.95
N ARG A 54 -32.14 21.87 -25.27
CA ARG A 54 -33.23 22.20 -26.23
C ARG A 54 -34.45 21.28 -26.09
N ARG A 55 -34.29 20.12 -25.43
CA ARG A 55 -35.34 19.13 -25.14
C ARG A 55 -36.10 19.39 -23.83
N ALA A 56 -35.71 20.38 -23.04
CA ALA A 56 -36.36 20.67 -21.77
C ALA A 56 -37.77 21.26 -21.97
N ARG A 57 -38.72 20.89 -21.10
CA ARG A 57 -40.12 21.38 -21.09
C ARG A 57 -40.29 22.84 -20.67
N PHE A 58 -39.20 23.56 -20.39
CA PHE A 58 -39.21 24.93 -19.88
C PHE A 58 -39.07 25.96 -21.01
N SER A 59 -39.62 27.16 -20.81
CA SER A 59 -39.42 28.28 -21.74
C SER A 59 -37.93 28.53 -21.96
N GLN A 60 -37.52 28.52 -23.23
CA GLN A 60 -36.12 28.65 -23.63
C GLN A 60 -35.64 30.11 -23.61
N TYR A 61 -36.56 31.07 -23.46
CA TYR A 61 -36.29 32.52 -23.53
C TYR A 61 -35.31 32.85 -24.68
N MET A 62 -35.59 32.29 -25.87
CA MET A 62 -34.79 32.56 -27.06
C MET A 62 -35.05 33.99 -27.54
N PRO A 63 -34.02 34.81 -27.79
CA PRO A 63 -34.19 36.13 -28.34
C PRO A 63 -34.74 36.06 -29.77
N THR A 64 -35.55 37.03 -30.14
CA THR A 64 -36.05 37.13 -31.52
C THR A 64 -34.88 37.42 -32.48
N GLY A 65 -34.63 36.52 -33.42
CA GLY A 65 -33.67 36.71 -34.52
C GLY A 65 -32.20 36.34 -34.24
N VAL A 66 -31.82 35.98 -33.00
CA VAL A 66 -30.45 35.51 -32.68
C VAL A 66 -30.48 34.47 -31.56
N ASP A 67 -29.92 33.28 -31.80
CA ASP A 67 -29.85 32.13 -30.87
C ASP A 67 -28.83 32.31 -29.71
N ARG A 68 -28.59 33.54 -29.24
CA ARG A 68 -27.57 33.83 -28.24
C ARG A 68 -28.10 34.58 -27.04
N ASN A 69 -28.20 33.87 -25.91
CA ASN A 69 -28.37 34.48 -24.60
C ASN A 69 -27.00 34.64 -23.95
N ALA A 70 -26.75 35.78 -23.32
CA ALA A 70 -25.51 36.04 -22.61
C ALA A 70 -25.69 37.13 -21.54
N GLY A 71 -24.85 37.06 -20.52
CA GLY A 71 -24.69 38.17 -19.60
C GLY A 71 -23.84 37.82 -18.38
N ARG A 72 -23.87 38.73 -17.41
CA ARG A 72 -22.98 38.71 -16.26
C ARG A 72 -23.75 39.01 -14.97
N LEU A 73 -23.39 38.30 -13.91
CA LEU A 73 -23.74 38.65 -12.53
C LEU A 73 -22.47 39.06 -11.79
N THR A 74 -22.54 40.17 -11.06
CA THR A 74 -21.46 40.57 -10.15
C THR A 74 -21.89 40.21 -8.74
N CYS A 75 -21.08 39.42 -8.06
CA CYS A 75 -21.36 38.91 -6.73
C CYS A 75 -20.22 39.22 -5.76
N GLU A 76 -20.56 39.39 -4.49
CA GLU A 76 -19.60 39.52 -3.39
C GLU A 76 -19.61 38.27 -2.53
N LEU A 77 -18.42 37.78 -2.18
CA LEU A 77 -18.21 36.63 -1.32
C LEU A 77 -18.12 37.07 0.15
N ARG A 78 -18.24 36.12 1.09
CA ARG A 78 -18.20 36.43 2.54
C ARG A 78 -16.88 37.05 2.99
N ASN A 79 -15.80 36.76 2.30
CA ASN A 79 -14.47 37.32 2.54
C ASN A 79 -14.27 38.70 1.87
N GLY A 80 -15.33 39.32 1.32
CA GLY A 80 -15.27 40.60 0.63
C GLY A 80 -14.76 40.54 -0.81
N THR A 81 -14.37 39.37 -1.33
CA THR A 81 -13.94 39.23 -2.72
C THR A 81 -15.12 39.41 -3.67
N VAL A 82 -14.95 40.30 -4.66
CA VAL A 82 -15.92 40.47 -5.76
C VAL A 82 -15.55 39.53 -6.91
N ILE A 83 -16.56 38.83 -7.42
CA ILE A 83 -16.49 37.94 -8.57
C ILE A 83 -17.50 38.35 -9.64
N ASP A 84 -17.11 38.17 -10.89
CA ASP A 84 -17.96 38.31 -12.06
C ASP A 84 -18.22 36.92 -12.65
N VAL A 85 -19.50 36.55 -12.71
CA VAL A 85 -19.98 35.29 -13.27
C VAL A 85 -20.58 35.57 -14.63
N PHE A 86 -19.87 35.19 -15.69
CA PHE A 86 -20.31 35.33 -17.06
C PHE A 86 -20.73 33.98 -17.63
N ARG A 87 -21.86 33.95 -18.34
CA ARG A 87 -22.31 32.77 -19.08
C ARG A 87 -22.99 33.17 -20.39
N SER A 88 -22.85 32.34 -21.41
CA SER A 88 -23.57 32.45 -22.68
C SER A 88 -24.16 31.10 -23.11
N THR A 89 -25.10 31.11 -24.05
CA THR A 89 -25.57 29.88 -24.69
C THR A 89 -24.47 29.27 -25.55
N GLY A 90 -24.34 27.94 -25.53
CA GLY A 90 -23.28 27.22 -26.20
C GLY A 90 -23.36 25.72 -25.91
N ARG A 91 -22.26 24.99 -26.14
CA ARG A 91 -22.22 23.54 -25.85
C ARG A 91 -22.53 23.24 -24.38
N GLY A 92 -23.20 22.13 -24.12
CA GLY A 92 -23.63 21.74 -22.77
C GLY A 92 -24.59 22.77 -22.16
N ASN A 93 -24.36 23.11 -20.89
CA ASN A 93 -25.16 24.11 -20.16
C ASN A 93 -24.71 25.56 -20.40
N GLY A 94 -23.97 25.80 -21.49
CA GLY A 94 -23.37 27.09 -21.84
C GLY A 94 -22.03 27.33 -21.15
N PRO A 95 -21.01 27.88 -21.86
CA PRO A 95 -19.69 28.14 -21.28
C PRO A 95 -19.79 29.11 -20.10
N LEU A 96 -19.17 28.72 -18.98
CA LEU A 96 -19.07 29.49 -17.75
C LEU A 96 -17.67 30.11 -17.66
N THR A 97 -17.62 31.39 -17.30
CA THR A 97 -16.38 32.08 -16.97
C THR A 97 -16.60 32.85 -15.68
N VAL A 98 -15.81 32.54 -14.65
CA VAL A 98 -15.88 33.22 -13.37
C VAL A 98 -14.54 33.89 -13.11
N THR A 99 -14.53 35.21 -12.97
CA THR A 99 -13.32 35.99 -12.76
C THR A 99 -13.41 36.78 -11.47
N THR A 100 -12.35 36.79 -10.69
CA THR A 100 -12.23 37.66 -9.51
C THR A 100 -11.84 39.07 -9.92
N SER A 101 -12.06 40.04 -9.03
CA SER A 101 -11.55 41.43 -9.19
C SER A 101 -10.03 41.53 -9.42
N SER A 102 -9.26 40.51 -9.02
CA SER A 102 -7.82 40.42 -9.29
C SER A 102 -7.45 39.89 -10.68
N GLY A 103 -8.44 39.47 -11.47
CA GLY A 103 -8.25 38.86 -12.79
C GLY A 103 -8.05 37.35 -12.78
N ALA A 104 -7.95 36.71 -11.60
CA ALA A 104 -7.87 35.26 -11.50
C ALA A 104 -9.20 34.59 -11.91
N SER A 105 -9.13 33.54 -12.71
CA SER A 105 -10.28 32.73 -13.11
C SER A 105 -10.52 31.58 -12.14
N LEU A 106 -11.78 31.32 -11.79
CA LEU A 106 -12.19 30.16 -10.99
C LEU A 106 -12.68 29.03 -11.89
N SER A 107 -12.39 27.79 -11.47
CA SER A 107 -12.92 26.59 -12.09
C SER A 107 -14.43 26.42 -11.82
N GLU A 108 -15.08 25.58 -12.62
CA GLU A 108 -16.51 25.28 -12.44
C GLU A 108 -16.79 24.62 -11.07
N ASP A 109 -15.88 23.77 -10.59
CA ASP A 109 -16.04 23.10 -9.29
C ASP A 109 -15.88 24.05 -8.12
N GLU A 110 -14.93 24.99 -8.18
CA GLU A 110 -14.82 26.09 -7.20
C GLU A 110 -16.08 26.95 -7.19
N PHE A 111 -16.62 27.26 -8.37
CA PHE A 111 -17.88 28.02 -8.45
C PHE A 111 -19.07 27.25 -7.85
N LYS A 112 -19.18 25.93 -8.11
CA LYS A 112 -20.21 25.08 -7.46
C LYS A 112 -20.07 25.06 -5.95
N ALA A 113 -18.84 25.04 -5.43
CA ALA A 113 -18.59 25.13 -3.99
C ALA A 113 -19.06 26.48 -3.41
N LEU A 114 -18.88 27.60 -4.14
CA LEU A 114 -19.40 28.92 -3.73
C LEU A 114 -20.93 28.98 -3.65
N LEU A 115 -21.62 28.18 -4.47
CA LEU A 115 -23.07 27.97 -4.42
C LEU A 115 -23.49 26.97 -3.34
N GLY A 116 -22.54 26.40 -2.59
CA GLY A 116 -22.80 25.36 -1.59
C GLY A 116 -23.34 24.07 -2.19
N TYR A 117 -22.91 23.76 -3.42
CA TYR A 117 -23.35 22.62 -4.24
C TYR A 117 -24.86 22.53 -4.44
N ALA A 118 -25.57 23.67 -4.34
CA ALA A 118 -27.00 23.71 -4.64
C ALA A 118 -27.25 23.41 -6.13
N SER A 119 -28.16 22.47 -6.41
CA SER A 119 -28.66 22.26 -7.77
C SER A 119 -29.56 23.41 -8.19
N GLY A 120 -29.78 23.55 -9.50
CA GLY A 120 -30.74 24.52 -10.04
C GLY A 120 -32.18 24.21 -9.59
N ASP A 121 -32.53 22.94 -9.39
CA ASP A 121 -33.83 22.52 -8.86
C ASP A 121 -34.00 22.95 -7.40
N LEU A 122 -32.98 22.74 -6.56
CA LEU A 122 -32.99 23.21 -5.18
C LEU A 122 -33.10 24.73 -5.10
N TYR A 123 -32.40 25.45 -5.97
CA TYR A 123 -32.49 26.91 -6.02
C TYR A 123 -33.88 27.41 -6.39
N ARG A 124 -34.57 26.75 -7.33
CA ARG A 124 -35.96 27.05 -7.67
C ARG A 124 -36.90 26.78 -6.50
N ASN A 125 -36.78 25.61 -5.88
CA ASN A 125 -37.75 25.16 -4.88
C ASN A 125 -37.57 25.82 -3.49
N VAL A 126 -36.34 26.28 -3.16
CA VAL A 126 -36.02 26.78 -1.80
C VAL A 126 -35.63 28.26 -1.77
N PHE A 127 -34.89 28.73 -2.78
CA PHE A 127 -34.26 30.07 -2.74
C PHE A 127 -34.91 31.09 -3.68
N SER A 128 -35.78 30.67 -4.58
CA SER A 128 -36.47 31.56 -5.51
C SER A 128 -37.91 31.12 -5.70
N LEU A 129 -38.79 31.55 -4.80
CA LEU A 129 -40.22 31.26 -4.89
C LEU A 129 -40.89 32.17 -5.93
N GLY A 130 -41.23 31.62 -7.09
CA GLY A 130 -42.19 32.18 -8.04
C GLY A 130 -43.63 31.80 -7.68
N LEU A 131 -44.61 32.47 -8.29
CA LEU A 131 -46.03 32.21 -8.04
C LEU A 131 -46.46 30.78 -8.40
N SER A 132 -45.97 30.22 -9.51
CA SER A 132 -46.25 28.82 -9.89
C SER A 132 -45.58 27.82 -8.96
N GLU A 133 -44.39 28.15 -8.48
CA GLU A 133 -43.59 27.29 -7.59
C GLU A 133 -44.22 27.20 -6.18
N LEU A 134 -44.93 28.24 -5.72
CA LEU A 134 -45.74 28.24 -4.48
C LEU A 134 -46.93 27.27 -4.51
N PHE A 135 -47.49 26.95 -5.69
CA PHE A 135 -48.62 26.03 -5.82
C PHE A 135 -48.19 24.58 -6.07
N GLU A 136 -46.96 24.34 -6.53
CA GLU A 136 -46.43 22.99 -6.85
C GLU A 136 -45.54 22.38 -5.74
N THR A 137 -45.19 23.12 -4.69
CA THR A 137 -44.17 22.66 -3.73
C THR A 137 -44.70 21.65 -2.71
N ASP A 138 -44.55 20.37 -3.03
CA ASP A 138 -44.40 19.33 -2.01
C ASP A 138 -42.92 19.29 -1.60
N VAL A 139 -42.50 20.29 -0.80
CA VAL A 139 -41.10 20.58 -0.40
C VAL A 139 -40.40 19.34 0.20
N THR A 140 -41.17 18.41 0.74
CA THR A 140 -40.73 17.14 1.33
C THR A 140 -40.31 16.06 0.32
N SER A 141 -40.70 16.19 -0.94
CA SER A 141 -40.44 15.18 -1.98
C SER A 141 -39.06 15.27 -2.63
N VAL A 142 -38.31 16.36 -2.41
CA VAL A 142 -37.00 16.58 -3.03
C VAL A 142 -35.89 15.90 -2.20
N PRO A 143 -35.23 14.85 -2.71
CA PRO A 143 -34.21 14.11 -1.96
C PRO A 143 -33.05 14.99 -1.46
N GLU A 144 -32.69 16.05 -2.18
CA GLU A 144 -31.65 17.01 -1.77
C GLU A 144 -31.99 17.80 -0.50
N ILE A 145 -33.27 18.12 -0.26
CA ILE A 145 -33.68 18.85 0.95
C ILE A 145 -33.49 17.94 2.17
N ARG A 146 -33.88 16.68 2.04
CA ARG A 146 -33.68 15.65 3.05
C ARG A 146 -32.19 15.46 3.35
N ASP A 147 -31.36 15.35 2.32
CA ASP A 147 -29.91 15.17 2.49
C ASP A 147 -29.23 16.41 3.10
N ARG A 148 -29.76 17.62 2.87
CA ARG A 148 -29.28 18.86 3.50
C ARG A 148 -29.70 18.99 4.96
N LEU A 149 -30.92 18.57 5.31
CA LEU A 149 -31.35 18.46 6.71
C LEU A 149 -30.48 17.47 7.48
N TYR A 150 -30.16 16.31 6.89
CA TYR A 150 -29.25 15.34 7.50
C TYR A 150 -27.80 15.83 7.55
N GLY A 151 -27.31 16.47 6.49
CA GLY A 151 -25.94 17.03 6.43
C GLY A 151 -25.72 18.19 7.40
N ALA A 152 -26.74 19.00 7.68
CA ALA A 152 -26.66 20.05 8.70
C ALA A 152 -26.48 19.48 10.12
N GLY A 153 -27.10 18.32 10.42
CA GLY A 153 -26.90 17.59 11.67
C GLY A 153 -25.52 16.91 11.79
N LEU A 154 -24.83 16.68 10.68
CA LEU A 154 -23.53 15.99 10.61
C LEU A 154 -22.35 16.93 10.33
N GLY A 155 -22.52 18.25 10.50
CA GLY A 155 -21.42 19.21 10.37
C GLY A 155 -21.09 19.64 8.94
N GLY A 156 -22.06 19.60 8.02
CA GLY A 156 -21.90 20.12 6.65
C GLY A 156 -21.37 19.10 5.63
N VAL A 157 -21.30 17.82 6.00
CA VAL A 157 -20.92 16.73 5.09
C VAL A 157 -22.12 16.35 4.21
N TRP A 158 -21.91 16.30 2.89
CA TRP A 158 -22.94 15.98 1.89
C TRP A 158 -23.07 14.46 1.69
N PRO A 159 -24.13 13.80 2.22
CA PRO A 159 -24.20 12.34 2.22
C PRO A 159 -24.32 11.73 0.81
N ALA A 160 -24.99 12.41 -0.12
CA ALA A 160 -25.11 11.96 -1.50
C ALA A 160 -23.79 11.99 -2.28
N ALA A 161 -22.93 12.99 -2.03
CA ALA A 161 -21.61 13.07 -2.64
C ALA A 161 -20.69 11.95 -2.11
N LEU A 162 -20.76 11.64 -0.81
CA LEU A 162 -20.06 10.47 -0.26
C LEU A 162 -20.57 9.17 -0.86
N ARG A 163 -21.89 9.03 -1.02
CA ARG A 163 -22.50 7.82 -1.58
C ARG A 163 -21.98 7.55 -2.99
N GLY A 164 -22.01 8.54 -3.88
CA GLY A 164 -21.50 8.38 -5.25
C GLY A 164 -20.00 8.06 -5.28
N HIS A 165 -19.20 8.67 -4.39
CA HIS A 165 -17.78 8.34 -4.26
C HIS A 165 -17.56 6.89 -3.80
N PHE A 166 -18.34 6.41 -2.82
CA PHE A 166 -18.25 5.02 -2.35
C PHE A 166 -18.79 4.02 -3.36
N GLU A 167 -19.88 4.32 -4.07
CA GLU A 167 -20.42 3.46 -5.13
C GLU A 167 -19.43 3.31 -6.28
N LYS A 168 -18.85 4.41 -6.76
CA LYS A 168 -17.83 4.36 -7.82
C LYS A 168 -16.61 3.54 -7.39
N ARG A 169 -16.16 3.71 -6.16
CA ARG A 169 -15.01 3.00 -5.59
C ARG A 169 -15.32 1.52 -5.34
N ALA A 170 -16.56 1.21 -4.97
CA ALA A 170 -17.05 -0.16 -4.87
C ALA A 170 -17.14 -0.81 -6.26
N ASP A 171 -17.62 -0.10 -7.27
CA ASP A 171 -17.65 -0.58 -8.66
C ASP A 171 -16.23 -0.85 -9.18
N GLU A 172 -15.29 0.07 -8.96
CA GLU A 172 -13.87 -0.11 -9.31
C GLU A 172 -13.26 -1.37 -8.65
N LEU A 173 -13.60 -1.65 -7.40
CA LEU A 173 -13.08 -2.81 -6.65
C LEU A 173 -13.81 -4.13 -6.97
N PHE A 174 -15.11 -4.07 -7.25
CA PHE A 174 -16.01 -5.24 -7.27
C PHE A 174 -16.81 -5.42 -8.56
N THR A 175 -16.50 -4.68 -9.65
CA THR A 175 -17.29 -4.69 -10.91
C THR A 175 -17.91 -6.06 -11.22
N LYS A 176 -19.24 -6.11 -11.20
CA LYS A 176 -20.05 -7.32 -11.36
C LYS A 176 -20.01 -7.94 -12.77
N GLY A 177 -19.24 -7.39 -13.72
CA GLY A 177 -19.31 -7.88 -15.11
C GLY A 177 -18.18 -7.53 -16.09
N GLY A 178 -17.03 -6.97 -15.67
CA GLY A 178 -16.07 -6.43 -16.66
C GLY A 178 -14.60 -6.60 -16.31
N ARG A 179 -13.98 -7.63 -16.88
CA ARG A 179 -12.56 -7.76 -17.31
C ARG A 179 -11.39 -7.47 -16.34
N THR A 180 -11.59 -6.90 -15.15
CA THR A 180 -10.49 -6.66 -14.19
C THR A 180 -10.99 -6.73 -12.75
N GLN A 181 -11.16 -7.96 -12.24
CA GLN A 181 -11.48 -8.20 -10.84
C GLN A 181 -10.23 -8.02 -9.96
N VAL A 182 -9.87 -6.76 -9.68
CA VAL A 182 -8.66 -6.42 -8.90
C VAL A 182 -8.63 -7.17 -7.56
N MET A 183 -9.76 -7.21 -6.84
CA MET A 183 -9.85 -7.93 -5.56
C MET A 183 -9.66 -9.45 -5.70
N LYS A 184 -10.16 -10.06 -6.79
CA LYS A 184 -9.96 -11.49 -7.03
C LYS A 184 -8.51 -11.79 -7.40
N GLN A 185 -7.89 -10.95 -8.23
CA GLN A 185 -6.48 -11.09 -8.60
C GLN A 185 -5.57 -10.97 -7.38
N LEU A 186 -5.81 -10.00 -6.49
CA LEU A 186 -5.07 -9.89 -5.23
C LEU A 186 -5.29 -11.10 -4.32
N ALA A 187 -6.52 -11.60 -4.20
CA ALA A 187 -6.80 -12.80 -3.42
C ALA A 187 -6.05 -14.02 -3.97
N ASP A 188 -6.08 -14.22 -5.29
CA ASP A 188 -5.36 -15.29 -5.97
C ASP A 188 -3.84 -15.15 -5.78
N GLU A 189 -3.29 -13.94 -5.85
CA GLU A 189 -1.86 -13.68 -5.60
C GLU A 189 -1.46 -14.01 -4.16
N ILE A 190 -2.28 -13.64 -3.17
CA ILE A 190 -2.05 -13.97 -1.76
C ILE A 190 -2.03 -15.49 -1.57
N VAL A 191 -2.97 -16.22 -2.18
CA VAL A 191 -3.02 -17.69 -2.10
C VAL A 191 -1.76 -18.31 -2.72
N GLN A 192 -1.32 -17.83 -3.88
CA GLN A 192 -0.11 -18.31 -4.54
C GLN A 192 1.15 -18.03 -3.71
N ARG A 193 1.31 -16.82 -3.18
CA ARG A 193 2.44 -16.46 -2.31
C ARG A 193 2.48 -17.29 -1.05
N THR A 194 1.33 -17.49 -0.40
CA THR A 194 1.23 -18.34 0.80
C THR A 194 1.65 -19.78 0.50
N ARG A 195 1.22 -20.34 -0.63
CA ARG A 195 1.66 -21.68 -1.07
C ARG A 195 3.16 -21.75 -1.32
N SER A 196 3.74 -20.74 -1.95
CA SER A 196 5.19 -20.68 -2.20
C SER A 196 5.98 -20.63 -0.89
N VAL A 197 5.51 -19.85 0.09
CA VAL A 197 6.13 -19.76 1.42
C VAL A 197 6.08 -21.12 2.12
N GLU A 198 4.93 -21.80 2.08
CA GLU A 198 4.77 -23.12 2.69
C GLU A 198 5.70 -24.18 2.04
N GLN A 199 5.84 -24.15 0.71
CA GLN A 199 6.76 -25.04 -0.01
C GLN A 199 8.23 -24.81 0.39
N GLU A 200 8.64 -23.55 0.55
CA GLU A 200 10.00 -23.23 1.00
C GLU A 200 10.22 -23.62 2.47
N HIS A 201 9.22 -23.47 3.34
CA HIS A 201 9.27 -24.00 4.71
C HIS A 201 9.41 -25.53 4.74
N GLN A 202 8.69 -26.27 3.90
CA GLN A 202 8.84 -27.72 3.79
C GLN A 202 10.24 -28.12 3.29
N ARG A 203 10.81 -27.36 2.35
CA ARG A 203 12.21 -27.54 1.91
C ARG A 203 13.21 -27.33 3.05
N LEU A 204 13.01 -26.30 3.87
CA LEU A 204 13.85 -26.02 5.03
C LEU A 204 13.73 -27.11 6.11
N ALA A 205 12.52 -27.66 6.34
CA ALA A 205 12.35 -28.79 7.25
C ALA A 205 13.16 -30.03 6.79
N GLY A 206 13.23 -30.28 5.48
CA GLY A 206 14.07 -31.33 4.91
C GLY A 206 15.58 -31.06 5.06
N TYR A 207 16.01 -29.79 5.15
CA TYR A 207 17.39 -29.42 5.39
C TYR A 207 17.84 -29.80 6.81
N ASP A 208 17.02 -29.56 7.83
CA ASP A 208 17.35 -29.91 9.22
C ASP A 208 17.50 -31.42 9.41
N ALA A 209 16.61 -32.22 8.80
CA ALA A 209 16.72 -33.67 8.82
C ALA A 209 18.01 -34.17 8.14
N ARG A 210 18.35 -33.65 6.95
CA ARG A 210 19.59 -33.99 6.23
C ARG A 210 20.84 -33.51 6.97
N LYS A 211 20.76 -32.38 7.66
CA LYS A 211 21.85 -31.87 8.51
C LYS A 211 22.07 -32.79 9.70
N GLY A 212 21.00 -33.24 10.36
CA GLY A 212 21.07 -34.23 11.43
C GLY A 212 21.67 -35.56 10.98
N GLU A 213 21.26 -36.07 9.81
CA GLU A 213 21.84 -37.29 9.21
C GLU A 213 23.33 -37.11 8.86
N ARG A 214 23.71 -35.96 8.29
CA ARG A 214 25.12 -35.65 8.01
C ARG A 214 25.95 -35.63 9.30
N ASP A 215 25.44 -35.00 10.35
CA ASP A 215 26.16 -34.84 11.61
C ASP A 215 26.32 -36.20 12.34
N SER A 216 25.32 -37.08 12.29
CA SER A 216 25.41 -38.45 12.84
C SER A 216 26.35 -39.35 12.04
N LEU A 217 26.33 -39.26 10.71
CA LEU A 217 27.29 -39.97 9.85
C LEU A 217 28.72 -39.50 10.09
N LYS A 218 28.92 -38.20 10.31
CA LYS A 218 30.23 -37.63 10.64
C LYS A 218 30.76 -38.14 11.98
N ALA A 219 29.92 -38.15 13.02
CA ALA A 219 30.29 -38.71 14.32
C ALA A 219 30.66 -40.20 14.20
N THR A 220 29.85 -40.99 13.50
CA THR A 220 30.13 -42.41 13.25
C THR A 220 31.47 -42.60 12.50
N ALA A 221 31.77 -41.76 11.52
CA ALA A 221 33.04 -41.81 10.80
C ALA A 221 34.24 -41.50 11.70
N GLU A 222 34.13 -40.50 12.58
CA GLU A 222 35.16 -40.15 13.56
C GLU A 222 35.40 -41.29 14.58
N ASP A 223 34.33 -41.95 15.04
CA ASP A 223 34.41 -43.12 15.91
C ASP A 223 35.08 -44.31 15.22
N LEU A 224 34.71 -44.60 13.97
CA LEU A 224 35.32 -45.66 13.17
C LEU A 224 36.81 -45.42 12.91
N VAL A 225 37.20 -44.18 12.64
CA VAL A 225 38.62 -43.80 12.49
C VAL A 225 39.39 -44.05 13.80
N THR A 226 38.79 -43.72 14.94
CA THR A 226 39.39 -43.93 16.26
C THR A 226 39.52 -45.42 16.59
N ALA A 227 38.48 -46.21 16.32
CA ALA A 227 38.49 -47.65 16.47
C ALA A 227 39.55 -48.31 15.58
N LEU A 228 39.65 -47.89 14.31
CA LEU A 228 40.66 -48.38 13.38
C LEU A 228 42.08 -48.07 13.86
N ARG A 229 42.32 -46.88 14.42
CA ARG A 229 43.61 -46.53 15.00
C ARG A 229 43.98 -47.43 16.18
N ARG A 230 43.03 -47.74 17.07
CA ARG A 230 43.25 -48.67 18.20
C ARG A 230 43.54 -50.08 17.71
N ALA A 231 42.71 -50.62 16.81
CA ALA A 231 42.91 -51.95 16.24
C ALA A 231 44.27 -52.08 15.54
N ARG A 232 44.72 -51.05 14.81
CA ARG A 232 46.06 -51.01 14.20
C ARG A 232 47.20 -50.92 15.21
N ALA A 233 46.98 -50.31 16.38
CA ALA A 233 47.98 -50.27 17.43
C ALA A 233 48.08 -51.63 18.14
N GLU A 234 46.94 -52.27 18.41
CA GLU A 234 46.88 -53.62 18.97
C GLU A 234 47.53 -54.65 18.05
N LEU A 235 47.23 -54.60 16.75
CA LEU A 235 47.86 -55.47 15.75
C LEU A 235 49.38 -55.33 15.78
N ARG A 236 49.91 -54.09 15.73
CA ARG A 236 51.35 -53.83 15.81
C ARG A 236 51.98 -54.34 17.10
N ALA A 237 51.27 -54.23 18.23
CA ALA A 237 51.74 -54.76 19.50
C ALA A 237 51.80 -56.30 19.50
N ARG A 238 50.82 -56.97 18.88
CA ARG A 238 50.80 -58.43 18.72
C ARG A 238 51.89 -58.92 17.77
N GLU A 239 52.08 -58.25 16.64
CA GLU A 239 53.17 -58.54 15.70
C GLU A 239 54.54 -58.41 16.37
N ALA A 240 54.75 -57.36 17.19
CA ALA A 240 55.98 -57.20 17.95
C ALA A 240 56.17 -58.32 19.00
N GLN A 241 55.10 -58.75 19.68
CA GLN A 241 55.14 -59.88 20.61
C GLN A 241 55.51 -61.19 19.90
N GLU A 242 54.95 -61.42 18.72
CA GLU A 242 55.25 -62.61 17.92
C GLU A 242 56.71 -62.64 17.45
N GLN A 243 57.23 -61.52 16.95
CA GLN A 243 58.63 -61.39 16.53
C GLN A 243 59.62 -61.61 17.70
N LEU A 244 59.29 -61.12 18.90
CA LEU A 244 60.13 -61.28 20.08
C LEU A 244 59.98 -62.63 20.77
N TYR A 245 58.97 -63.44 20.41
CA TYR A 245 58.66 -64.70 21.09
C TYR A 245 59.84 -65.67 21.05
N ALA A 246 60.43 -65.89 19.87
CA ALA A 246 61.57 -66.79 19.72
C ALA A 246 62.78 -66.31 20.53
N VAL A 247 63.12 -65.02 20.43
CA VAL A 247 64.26 -64.42 21.16
C VAL A 247 64.08 -64.54 22.68
N VAL A 248 62.88 -64.26 23.20
CA VAL A 248 62.59 -64.37 24.64
C VAL A 248 62.57 -65.83 25.08
N HIS A 249 62.05 -66.74 24.25
CA HIS A 249 62.06 -68.16 24.53
C HIS A 249 63.50 -68.70 24.62
N ASP A 250 64.35 -68.35 23.66
CA ASP A 250 65.76 -68.75 23.63
C ASP A 250 66.55 -68.13 24.79
N MET A 251 66.29 -66.86 25.11
CA MET A 251 66.88 -66.20 26.28
C MET A 251 66.51 -66.90 27.59
N ARG A 252 65.24 -67.27 27.77
CA ARG A 252 64.78 -68.02 28.96
C ARG A 252 65.37 -69.42 29.04
N ALA A 253 65.50 -70.10 27.89
CA ALA A 253 66.16 -71.40 27.84
C ALA A 253 67.65 -71.26 28.25
N ALA A 254 68.34 -70.26 27.72
CA ALA A 254 69.72 -69.96 28.10
C ALA A 254 69.87 -69.58 29.58
N GLU A 255 68.94 -68.80 30.16
CA GLU A 255 68.93 -68.49 31.60
C GLU A 255 68.73 -69.75 32.46
N GLN A 256 67.87 -70.67 32.03
CA GLN A 256 67.65 -71.95 32.73
C GLN A 256 68.89 -72.85 32.65
N GLU A 257 69.54 -72.93 31.48
CA GLU A 257 70.80 -73.65 31.31
C GLU A 257 71.92 -73.05 32.17
N LEU A 258 72.06 -71.72 32.18
CA LEU A 258 73.03 -71.01 33.02
C LEU A 258 72.80 -71.30 34.51
N THR A 259 71.53 -71.33 34.93
CA THR A 259 71.15 -71.63 36.32
C THR A 259 71.45 -73.10 36.66
N ALA A 260 71.24 -74.03 35.72
CA ALA A 260 71.49 -75.45 35.89
C ALA A 260 72.99 -75.81 35.92
N MET A 261 73.84 -75.04 35.23
CA MET A 261 75.30 -75.20 35.27
C MET A 261 75.92 -74.86 36.64
N GLY A 262 75.15 -74.25 37.55
CA GLY A 262 75.60 -73.88 38.90
C GLY A 262 76.57 -72.69 38.90
N LYS A 263 76.86 -72.14 40.08
CA LYS A 263 77.82 -71.03 40.20
C LYS A 263 79.22 -71.52 39.81
N VAL A 264 79.75 -70.99 38.71
CA VAL A 264 81.18 -71.11 38.37
C VAL A 264 81.98 -70.51 39.53
N ARG A 265 83.00 -71.23 40.03
CA ARG A 265 83.93 -70.65 41.00
C ARG A 265 84.58 -69.41 40.36
N GLU A 266 84.48 -68.26 41.02
CA GLU A 266 85.23 -67.08 40.62
C GLU A 266 86.72 -67.44 40.58
N VAL A 267 87.29 -67.40 39.39
CA VAL A 267 88.74 -67.42 39.21
C VAL A 267 89.18 -65.96 39.34
N THR A 268 89.79 -65.63 40.48
CA THR A 268 90.34 -64.30 40.72
C THR A 268 91.71 -64.18 40.05
N ASP A 269 92.15 -62.95 39.76
CA ASP A 269 93.49 -62.70 39.19
C ASP A 269 94.61 -63.30 40.08
N GLU A 270 94.38 -63.40 41.39
CA GLU A 270 95.26 -64.10 42.35
C GLU A 270 95.34 -65.60 42.08
N THR A 271 94.24 -66.28 41.76
CA THR A 271 94.26 -67.72 41.45
C THR A 271 94.96 -68.01 40.12
N ILE A 272 94.91 -67.08 39.18
CA ILE A 272 95.65 -67.14 37.91
C ILE A 272 97.15 -66.93 38.16
N ALA A 273 97.51 -65.95 39.00
CA ALA A 273 98.90 -65.70 39.39
C ALA A 273 99.53 -66.90 40.14
N GLU A 274 98.79 -67.54 41.04
CA GLU A 274 99.23 -68.72 41.80
C GLU A 274 99.45 -69.96 40.89
N LEU A 275 98.63 -70.12 39.85
CA LEU A 275 98.83 -71.13 38.80
C LEU A 275 100.06 -70.83 37.93
N HIS A 276 100.30 -69.56 37.63
CA HIS A 276 101.45 -69.11 36.85
C HIS A 276 102.77 -69.32 37.64
N GLU A 277 102.79 -68.98 38.94
CA GLU A 277 103.91 -69.28 39.84
C GLU A 277 104.16 -70.79 39.95
N ARG A 278 103.09 -71.61 40.10
CA ARG A 278 103.23 -73.07 40.12
C ARG A 278 103.81 -73.61 38.81
N GLN A 279 103.39 -73.10 37.64
CA GLN A 279 103.96 -73.49 36.35
C GLN A 279 105.42 -73.07 36.17
N LEU A 280 105.82 -71.91 36.73
CA LEU A 280 107.21 -71.46 36.72
C LEU A 280 108.08 -72.32 37.65
N SER A 281 107.59 -72.66 38.85
CA SER A 281 108.30 -73.53 39.81
C SER A 281 108.49 -74.97 39.32
N LEU A 282 107.62 -75.47 38.44
CA LEU A 282 107.73 -76.78 37.79
C LEU A 282 108.67 -76.77 36.57
N ARG A 283 109.06 -75.59 36.06
CA ARG A 283 110.03 -75.44 34.97
C ARG A 283 111.47 -75.20 35.45
N GLU A 284 111.65 -74.90 36.74
CA GLU A 284 112.96 -74.74 37.41
C GLU A 284 113.39 -75.99 38.21
N LEU A 285 112.66 -77.11 38.05
CA LEU A 285 113.03 -78.48 38.47
C LEU A 285 113.34 -79.33 37.24
#